data_AF-A0A7W0UE58-F1
#
_entry.id   AF-A0A7W0UE58-F1
#
_cell.length_a   1.000
_cell.length_b   1.000
_cell.length_c   1.000
_cell.angle_alpha   90.00
_cell.angle_beta   90.00
_cell.angle_gamma   90.00
#
_symmetry.space_group_name_H-M   'P 1'
#
loop_
_entity.id
_entity.type
_entity.pdbx_description
1 polymer ?
#
loop_
_entity_poly.entity_id
_entity_poly.type
_entity_poly.pdbx_seq_one_letter_code
_entity_poly.pdbx_strand_id
1 'polypeptide(L)'
;MLEGEVTFQRGHERIDARTGDAVMMPRGVQHGFAVRTPTARMLQAFTPGGLEDAFRALSEPAPIDELPPAPTGPPSPDLVETMTARFADYGVEFTGPPLPVLLAAH
;
A
#
# COMPACT_ATOMS: atom_id res chain seq x y z
N MET A 1 10.93 -3.31 -6.72
CA MET A 1 11.62 -2.54 -5.67
C MET A 1 12.74 -1.74 -6.30
N LEU A 2 12.75 -0.41 -6.13
CA LEU A 2 13.78 0.47 -6.68
C LEU A 2 14.81 0.89 -5.63
N GLU A 3 14.37 1.19 -4.41
CA GLU A 3 15.22 1.53 -3.26
C GLU A 3 14.53 1.11 -1.95
N GLY A 4 15.32 0.86 -0.90
CA GLY A 4 14.83 0.51 0.44
C GLY A 4 14.42 -0.96 0.59
N GLU A 5 13.80 -1.26 1.74
CA GLU A 5 13.33 -2.60 2.09
C GLU A 5 11.86 -2.56 2.50
N VAL A 6 11.09 -3.54 2.01
CA VAL A 6 9.66 -3.67 2.27
C VAL A 6 9.34 -5.13 2.53
N THR A 7 8.63 -5.38 3.64
CA THR A 7 7.99 -6.68 3.86
C THR A 7 6.62 -6.65 3.22
N PHE A 8 6.37 -7.57 2.29
CA PHE A 8 5.05 -7.86 1.76
C PHE A 8 4.45 -9.08 2.46
N GLN A 9 3.13 -9.11 2.49
CA GLN A 9 2.38 -10.31 2.79
C GLN A 9 1.47 -10.68 1.64
N ARG A 10 1.41 -11.97 1.33
CA ARG A 10 0.49 -12.56 0.36
C ARG A 10 -0.18 -13.79 0.97
N GLY A 11 -1.43 -13.65 1.38
CA GLY A 11 -2.11 -14.67 2.18
C GLY A 11 -1.35 -14.91 3.49
N HIS A 12 -0.81 -16.11 3.68
CA HIS A 12 0.01 -16.44 4.85
C HIS A 12 1.53 -16.29 4.61
N GLU A 13 1.93 -15.96 3.39
CA GLU A 13 3.33 -15.83 3.01
C GLU A 13 3.89 -14.46 3.40
N ARG A 14 5.07 -14.46 4.02
CA ARG A 14 5.90 -13.27 4.23
C ARG A 14 6.97 -13.19 3.16
N ILE A 15 7.13 -12.03 2.54
CA ILE A 15 8.12 -11.79 1.50
C ILE A 15 8.90 -10.54 1.88
N ASP A 16 10.16 -10.69 2.28
CA ASP A 16 11.06 -9.56 2.49
C ASP A 16 11.75 -9.20 1.17
N ALA A 17 11.46 -8.01 0.65
CA ALA A 17 11.92 -7.56 -0.65
C ALA A 17 12.84 -6.34 -0.52
N ARG A 18 13.90 -6.34 -1.33
CA ARG A 18 14.95 -5.30 -1.38
C ARG A 18 15.13 -4.79 -2.80
N THR A 19 15.98 -3.78 -2.99
CA THR A 19 16.31 -3.22 -4.30
C THR A 19 16.60 -4.29 -5.35
N GLY A 20 15.93 -4.19 -6.50
CA GLY A 20 16.04 -5.14 -7.61
C GLY A 20 14.96 -6.23 -7.61
N ASP A 21 14.29 -6.48 -6.48
CA ASP A 21 13.26 -7.52 -6.41
C ASP A 21 11.95 -7.09 -7.07
N ALA A 22 11.24 -8.07 -7.64
CA ALA A 22 9.87 -7.92 -8.14
C ALA A 22 8.95 -8.85 -7.35
N VAL A 23 7.80 -8.32 -6.93
CA VAL A 23 6.85 -9.00 -6.06
C VAL A 23 5.47 -8.96 -6.69
N MET A 24 4.82 -10.13 -6.83
CA MET A 24 3.49 -10.26 -7.45
C MET A 24 2.40 -10.48 -6.40
N MET A 25 1.43 -9.57 -6.37
CA MET A 25 0.24 -9.64 -5.52
C MET A 25 -1.00 -10.00 -6.36
N PRO A 26 -1.42 -11.28 -6.38
CA PRO A 26 -2.54 -11.72 -7.21
C PRO A 26 -3.89 -11.29 -6.61
N ARG A 27 -4.88 -11.12 -7.50
CA ARG A 27 -6.28 -10.89 -7.13
C ARG A 27 -6.83 -12.07 -6.33
N GLY A 28 -7.76 -11.78 -5.40
CA GLY A 28 -8.41 -12.80 -4.57
C GLY A 28 -7.54 -13.36 -3.43
N VAL A 29 -6.30 -12.86 -3.29
CA VAL A 29 -5.43 -13.18 -2.16
C VAL A 29 -5.23 -11.91 -1.36
N GLN A 30 -5.57 -11.95 -0.07
CA GLN A 30 -5.35 -10.84 0.85
C GLN A 30 -3.85 -10.51 0.89
N HIS A 31 -3.50 -9.24 0.74
CA HIS A 31 -2.11 -8.80 0.75
C HIS A 31 -1.96 -7.40 1.33
N GLY A 32 -0.72 -7.07 1.69
CA GLY A 32 -0.34 -5.77 2.23
C GLY A 32 1.18 -5.66 2.34
N PHE A 33 1.66 -4.52 2.80
CA PHE A 33 3.09 -4.30 2.97
C PHE A 33 3.41 -3.37 4.14
N ALA A 34 4.65 -3.47 4.63
CA ALA A 34 5.23 -2.56 5.62
C ALA A 34 6.63 -2.16 5.18
N VAL A 35 6.88 -0.85 5.14
CA VAL A 35 8.22 -0.29 4.85
C VAL A 35 9.13 -0.53 6.06
N ARG A 36 10.35 -1.03 5.81
CA ARG A 36 11.32 -1.40 6.87
C ARG A 36 12.50 -0.43 6.99
N THR A 37 12.67 0.42 5.98
CA THR A 37 13.64 1.53 5.97
C THR A 37 12.93 2.86 6.24
N PRO A 38 13.66 3.96 6.55
CA PRO A 38 13.03 5.28 6.72
C PRO A 38 12.16 5.70 5.52
N THR A 39 12.60 5.34 4.31
CA THR A 39 11.85 5.51 3.06
C THR A 39 12.10 4.29 2.15
N ALA A 40 11.19 4.06 1.19
CA ALA A 40 11.39 3.10 0.11
C ALA A 40 10.84 3.66 -1.19
N ARG A 41 11.43 3.25 -2.32
CA ARG A 41 10.96 3.62 -3.65
C ARG A 41 10.48 2.37 -4.38
N MET A 42 9.20 2.37 -4.77
CA MET A 42 8.52 1.25 -5.40
C MET A 42 7.87 1.69 -6.70
N LEU A 43 7.88 0.79 -7.69
CA LEU A 43 7.01 0.89 -8.85
C LEU A 43 5.85 -0.08 -8.64
N GLN A 44 4.62 0.43 -8.63
CA GLN A 44 3.41 -0.39 -8.58
C GLN A 44 2.75 -0.39 -9.95
N ALA A 45 2.36 -1.57 -10.41
CA ALA A 45 1.64 -1.75 -11.66
C ALA A 45 0.40 -2.61 -11.40
N PHE A 46 -0.74 -2.19 -11.92
CA PHE A 46 -2.03 -2.84 -11.72
C PHE A 46 -2.53 -3.47 -13.01
N THR A 47 -3.13 -4.66 -12.92
CA THR A 47 -3.71 -5.35 -14.07
C THR A 47 -5.06 -6.01 -13.70
N PRO A 48 -6.15 -5.70 -14.44
CA PRO A 48 -6.29 -4.60 -15.39
C PRO A 48 -5.94 -3.23 -14.77
N GLY A 49 -5.55 -2.26 -15.60
CA GLY A 49 -5.28 -0.90 -15.15
C GLY A 49 -6.55 -0.17 -14.69
N GLY A 50 -6.39 1.03 -14.13
CA GLY A 50 -7.47 1.92 -13.70
C GLY A 50 -7.50 2.17 -12.19
N LEU A 51 -6.89 1.31 -11.37
CA LEU A 51 -6.86 1.50 -9.91
C LEU A 51 -6.18 2.83 -9.51
N GLU A 52 -5.24 3.30 -10.31
CA GLU A 52 -4.59 4.61 -10.19
C GLU A 52 -5.58 5.78 -10.09
N ASP A 53 -6.78 5.67 -10.66
CA ASP A 53 -7.81 6.70 -10.62
C ASP A 53 -8.39 6.87 -9.22
N ALA A 54 -8.49 5.80 -8.43
CA ALA A 54 -8.88 5.88 -7.02
C ALA A 54 -7.87 6.71 -6.22
N PHE A 55 -6.57 6.48 -6.43
CA PHE A 55 -5.52 7.29 -5.80
C PHE A 55 -5.62 8.75 -6.21
N ARG A 56 -5.81 9.03 -7.51
CA ARG A 56 -5.93 10.40 -8.02
C ARG A 56 -7.16 11.13 -7.48
N ALA A 57 -8.28 10.43 -7.29
CA ALA A 57 -9.51 11.01 -6.75
C ALA A 57 -9.45 11.29 -5.25
N LEU A 58 -8.64 10.55 -4.50
CA LEU A 58 -8.52 10.64 -3.04
C LEU A 58 -7.29 11.44 -2.57
N SER A 59 -6.46 11.90 -3.51
CA SER A 59 -5.21 12.60 -3.22
C SER A 59 -5.20 13.99 -3.84
N GLU A 60 -4.30 14.84 -3.36
CA GLU A 60 -3.99 16.13 -3.97
C GLU A 60 -2.62 16.08 -4.68
N PRO A 61 -2.39 16.90 -5.71
CA PRO A 61 -1.07 17.01 -6.33
C PRO A 61 -0.02 17.46 -5.31
N ALA A 62 1.08 16.72 -5.22
CA ALA A 62 2.22 17.14 -4.41
C ALA A 62 2.83 18.44 -4.99
N PRO A 63 3.04 19.49 -4.18
CA PRO A 63 3.59 20.76 -4.66
C PRO A 63 5.10 20.68 -4.94
N ILE A 64 5.78 19.73 -4.30
CA ILE A 64 7.21 19.46 -4.42
C ILE A 64 7.46 17.94 -4.42
N ASP A 65 8.61 17.52 -4.95
CA ASP A 65 9.04 16.12 -4.97
C ASP A 65 9.71 15.72 -3.65
N GLU A 66 8.98 15.89 -2.56
CA GLU A 66 9.39 15.49 -1.21
C GLU A 66 8.23 14.77 -0.51
N LEU A 67 8.56 13.85 0.40
CA LEU A 67 7.53 13.18 1.19
C LEU A 67 6.87 14.18 2.15
N PRO A 68 5.53 14.16 2.28
CA PRO A 68 4.86 14.94 3.30
C PRO A 68 5.27 14.47 4.70
N PRO A 69 5.13 15.32 5.74
CA PRO A 69 5.32 14.87 7.11
C PRO A 69 4.41 13.69 7.43
N ALA A 70 4.90 12.78 8.29
CA ALA A 70 4.11 11.63 8.71
C ALA A 70 2.78 12.09 9.36
N PRO A 71 1.67 11.38 9.10
CA PRO A 71 0.39 11.67 9.75
C PRO A 71 0.52 11.60 11.28
N THR A 72 -0.11 12.54 11.99
CA THR A 72 -0.09 12.60 13.47
C THR A 72 -1.07 11.64 14.14
N GLY A 73 -1.88 10.93 13.36
CA GLY A 73 -2.88 10.00 13.86
C GLY A 73 -3.57 9.22 12.73
N PRO A 74 -4.52 8.34 13.08
CA PRO A 74 -5.31 7.62 12.09
C PRO A 74 -6.19 8.58 11.27
N PRO A 75 -6.58 8.20 10.04
CA PRO A 75 -7.56 8.94 9.25
C PRO A 75 -8.91 9.02 9.98
N SER A 76 -9.70 10.06 9.68
CA SER A 76 -11.06 10.17 10.22
C SER A 76 -11.96 9.04 9.70
N PRO A 77 -13.00 8.63 10.45
CA PRO A 77 -13.95 7.61 10.00
C PRO A 77 -14.55 7.90 8.63
N ASP A 78 -14.97 9.14 8.39
CA ASP A 78 -15.55 9.58 7.10
C ASP A 78 -14.57 9.42 5.93
N LEU A 79 -13.28 9.69 6.16
CA LEU A 79 -12.24 9.49 5.16
C LEU A 79 -12.03 8.00 4.88
N VAL A 80 -12.05 7.16 5.92
CA VAL A 80 -11.95 5.70 5.78
C VAL A 80 -13.13 5.15 4.97
N GLU A 81 -14.36 5.61 5.25
CA GLU A 81 -15.55 5.21 4.50
C GLU A 81 -15.46 5.64 3.03
N THR A 82 -15.09 6.90 2.78
CA THR A 82 -14.93 7.45 1.44
C THR A 82 -13.86 6.68 0.65
N MET A 83 -12.71 6.42 1.27
CA MET A 83 -11.63 5.63 0.68
C MET A 83 -12.12 4.21 0.36
N THR A 84 -12.76 3.54 1.31
CA THR A 84 -13.25 2.16 1.12
C THR A 84 -14.25 2.08 -0.02
N ALA A 85 -15.21 2.99 -0.09
CA ALA A 85 -16.20 3.04 -1.16
C ALA A 85 -15.53 3.27 -2.54
N ARG A 86 -14.57 4.20 -2.62
CA ARG A 86 -13.88 4.50 -3.88
C ARG A 86 -13.00 3.37 -4.38
N PHE A 87 -12.30 2.68 -3.48
CA PHE A 87 -11.50 1.52 -3.85
C PHE A 87 -12.37 0.30 -4.22
N ALA A 88 -13.57 0.17 -3.64
CA ALA A 88 -14.52 -0.88 -3.98
C ALA A 88 -15.01 -0.81 -5.45
N ASP A 89 -15.13 0.39 -6.03
CA ASP A 89 -15.44 0.58 -7.46
C ASP A 89 -14.41 -0.12 -8.38
N TYR A 90 -13.20 -0.37 -7.89
CA TYR A 90 -12.11 -1.06 -8.59
C TYR A 90 -11.88 -2.51 -8.11
N GLY A 91 -12.79 -3.03 -7.28
CA GLY A 91 -12.73 -4.39 -6.75
C GLY A 91 -11.68 -4.59 -5.65
N VAL A 92 -11.31 -3.52 -4.93
CA VAL A 92 -10.47 -3.61 -3.72
C VAL A 92 -11.34 -3.64 -2.49
N GLU A 93 -11.08 -4.60 -1.61
CA GLU A 93 -11.71 -4.71 -0.29
C GLU A 93 -10.63 -4.53 0.78
N PHE A 94 -10.85 -3.60 1.72
CA PHE A 94 -9.99 -3.44 2.88
C PHE A 94 -10.42 -4.37 4.01
N THR A 95 -9.53 -5.25 4.44
CA THR A 95 -9.84 -6.35 5.37
C THR A 95 -9.58 -6.04 6.85
N GLY A 96 -9.45 -4.76 7.22
CA GLY A 96 -9.16 -4.34 8.60
C GLY A 96 -7.67 -4.02 8.85
N PRO A 97 -7.17 -4.15 10.10
CA PRO A 97 -5.86 -3.66 10.49
C PRO A 97 -4.70 -4.39 9.78
N PRO A 98 -3.48 -3.82 9.79
CA PRO A 98 -2.31 -4.49 9.25
C PRO A 98 -2.17 -5.89 9.81
N LEU A 99 -1.92 -6.83 8.92
CA LEU A 99 -1.85 -8.23 9.25
C LEU A 99 -0.65 -8.51 10.19
N PRO A 100 -0.75 -9.47 11.13
CA PRO A 100 0.27 -9.68 12.16
C PRO A 100 1.68 -9.90 11.64
N VAL A 101 1.83 -10.57 10.49
CA VAL A 101 3.16 -10.83 9.90
C VAL A 101 3.84 -9.57 9.36
N LEU A 102 3.08 -8.49 9.10
CA LEU A 102 3.61 -7.15 8.81
C LEU A 102 4.07 -6.44 10.09
N LEU A 103 3.53 -6.80 11.25
CA LEU A 103 3.87 -6.21 12.55
C LEU A 103 4.97 -6.98 13.30
N ALA A 104 5.27 -8.21 12.88
CA ALA A 104 6.37 -9.00 13.45
C ALA A 104 7.71 -8.29 13.21
N ALA A 105 8.40 -7.96 14.31
CA ALA A 105 9.78 -7.50 14.30
C ALA A 105 10.71 -8.65 13.87
N HIS A 106 11.82 -8.29 13.24
CA HIS A 106 12.96 -9.19 13.05
C HIS A 106 13.68 -9.44 14.38
#